data_AF-A0A7S1IE39-F1
#
_entry.id   AF-A0A7S1IE39-F1
#
_cell.length_a   1.000
_cell.length_b   1.000
_cell.length_c   1.000
_cell.angle_alpha   90.00
_cell.angle_beta   90.00
_cell.angle_gamma   90.00
#
_symmetry.space_group_name_H-M   'P 1'
#
loop_
_entity.id
_entity.type
_entity.pdbx_description
1 polymer ?
#
loop_
_entity_poly.entity_id
_entity_poly.type
_entity_poly.pdbx_seq_one_letter_code
_entity_poly.pdbx_strand_id
1 'polypeptide(L)'
;EKYILKVNQVEGADPGPEVGRFHFAKGDRTFHTIADLSPNTSYTAQIQVCDDSGAWSAWSAPAYVTTVAALGVAVLDVGEDYTRLAWQRAAPPRRGTGPPLEEAETEYCIHLTEDA
;
A
#
# COMPACT_ATOMS: atom_id res chain seq x y z
N GLU A 1 7.46 23.28 7.05
CA GLU A 1 6.99 22.46 5.92
C GLU A 1 5.79 21.61 6.30
N LYS A 2 4.78 21.55 5.43
CA LYS A 2 3.59 20.67 5.58
C LYS A 2 3.59 19.69 4.42
N TYR A 3 3.18 18.45 4.64
CA TYR A 3 3.20 17.43 3.58
C TYR A 3 1.80 16.89 3.33
N ILE A 4 1.48 16.60 2.07
CA ILE A 4 0.26 15.89 1.67
C ILE A 4 0.66 14.57 1.02
N LEU A 5 0.15 13.46 1.55
CA LEU A 5 0.20 12.15 0.90
C LEU A 5 -1.14 11.91 0.21
N LYS A 6 -1.09 11.63 -1.08
CA LYS A 6 -2.23 11.23 -1.90
C LYS A 6 -2.08 9.78 -2.31
N VAL A 7 -3.15 9.01 -2.16
CA VAL A 7 -3.22 7.59 -2.50
C VAL A 7 -4.37 7.39 -3.48
N ASN A 8 -4.09 6.76 -4.62
CA ASN A 8 -5.11 6.43 -5.63
C ASN A 8 -5.10 4.93 -5.90
N GLN A 9 -6.27 4.35 -6.13
CA GLN A 9 -6.36 2.99 -6.63
C GLN A 9 -5.87 2.94 -8.09
N VAL A 10 -5.19 1.88 -8.48
CA VAL A 10 -4.76 1.67 -9.88
C VAL A 10 -5.84 0.88 -10.59
N GLU A 11 -6.39 1.47 -11.66
CA GLU A 11 -7.35 0.80 -12.53
C GLU A 11 -6.78 0.77 -13.96
N GLY A 12 -6.20 -0.37 -14.35
CA GLY A 12 -5.59 -0.51 -15.67
C GLY A 12 -4.30 0.30 -15.83
N ALA A 13 -4.28 1.25 -16.77
CA ALA A 13 -3.12 2.07 -17.10
C ALA A 13 -3.17 3.49 -16.47
N ASP A 14 -4.33 3.90 -15.97
CA ASP A 14 -4.54 5.23 -15.40
C ASP A 14 -4.61 5.17 -13.87
N PRO A 15 -4.16 6.23 -13.16
CA PRO A 15 -4.47 6.37 -11.75
C PRO A 15 -5.99 6.51 -11.62
N GLY A 16 -6.61 5.51 -10.99
CA GLY A 16 -8.03 5.47 -10.69
C GLY A 16 -8.39 6.44 -9.56
N PRO A 17 -9.51 6.21 -8.85
CA PRO A 17 -10.01 7.17 -7.87
C PRO A 17 -9.03 7.40 -6.71
N GLU A 18 -8.99 8.65 -6.20
CA GLU A 18 -8.32 8.98 -4.94
C GLU A 18 -9.04 8.26 -3.79
N VAL A 19 -8.31 7.41 -3.08
CA VAL A 19 -8.83 6.63 -1.95
C VAL A 19 -8.35 7.18 -0.61
N GLY A 20 -7.37 8.07 -0.61
CA GLY A 20 -6.85 8.67 0.62
C GLY A 20 -6.06 9.94 0.39
N ARG A 21 -6.25 10.91 1.28
CA ARG A 21 -5.49 12.16 1.35
C ARG A 21 -5.18 12.50 2.79
N PHE A 22 -3.89 12.54 3.11
CA PHE A 22 -3.40 12.69 4.47
C PHE A 22 -2.53 13.93 4.58
N HIS A 23 -2.73 14.72 5.62
CA HIS A 23 -1.98 15.96 5.88
C HIS A 23 -1.06 15.74 7.08
N PHE A 24 0.20 16.12 6.94
CA PHE A 24 1.22 16.00 7.98
C PHE A 24 1.84 17.36 8.28
N ALA A 25 2.06 17.65 9.56
CA ALA A 25 2.84 18.82 9.97
C ALA A 25 4.34 18.47 10.03
N LYS A 26 5.17 19.52 10.08
CA LYS A 26 6.62 19.40 10.20
C LYS A 26 6.99 18.57 11.42
N GLY A 27 7.83 17.54 11.23
CA GLY A 27 8.39 16.74 12.33
C GLY A 27 7.45 15.67 12.90
N ASP A 28 6.25 15.50 12.37
CA ASP A 28 5.26 14.60 12.99
C ASP A 28 5.60 13.11 12.83
N ARG A 29 6.23 12.68 11.71
CA ARG A 29 6.76 11.32 11.44
C ARG A 29 7.23 11.23 9.98
N THR A 30 8.21 10.37 9.70
CA THR A 30 8.62 9.99 8.32
C THR A 30 7.85 8.78 7.77
N PHE A 31 6.97 8.18 8.58
CA PHE A 31 6.18 7.00 8.22
C PHE A 31 4.70 7.19 8.57
N HIS A 32 3.82 6.61 7.76
CA HIS A 32 2.39 6.58 8.01
C HIS A 32 1.80 5.25 7.54
N THR A 33 0.90 4.69 8.35
CA THR A 33 0.16 3.48 8.01
C THR A 33 -1.19 3.86 7.44
N ILE A 34 -1.43 3.49 6.19
CA ILE A 34 -2.71 3.66 5.52
C ILE A 34 -3.55 2.40 5.78
N ALA A 35 -4.71 2.57 6.41
CA ALA A 35 -5.65 1.50 6.69
C ALA A 35 -6.81 1.48 5.66
N ASP A 36 -7.71 0.50 5.82
CA ASP A 36 -8.97 0.40 5.07
C ASP A 36 -8.83 0.31 3.53
N LEU A 37 -7.69 -0.20 3.06
CA LEU A 37 -7.48 -0.52 1.65
C LEU A 37 -8.08 -1.88 1.29
N SER A 38 -8.58 -1.99 0.06
CA SER A 38 -9.06 -3.26 -0.48
C SER A 38 -7.89 -4.24 -0.60
N PRO A 39 -8.07 -5.51 -0.20
CA PRO A 39 -7.04 -6.54 -0.38
C PRO A 39 -6.83 -6.85 -1.87
N ASN A 40 -5.67 -7.42 -2.21
CA ASN A 40 -5.32 -7.79 -3.58
C ASN A 40 -5.49 -6.65 -4.61
N THR A 41 -5.23 -5.41 -4.20
CA THR A 41 -5.50 -4.22 -4.99
C THR A 41 -4.24 -3.36 -5.10
N SER A 42 -3.94 -2.89 -6.31
CA SER A 42 -2.80 -2.03 -6.56
C SER A 42 -3.17 -0.56 -6.36
N TYR A 43 -2.24 0.22 -5.83
CA TYR A 43 -2.37 1.64 -5.51
C TYR A 43 -1.14 2.42 -5.97
N THR A 44 -1.31 3.72 -6.18
CA THR A 44 -0.23 4.69 -6.30
C THR A 44 -0.24 5.63 -5.11
N ALA A 45 0.94 5.93 -4.57
CA ALA A 45 1.16 6.92 -3.54
C ALA A 45 2.05 8.04 -4.07
N GLN A 46 1.68 9.29 -3.82
CA GLN A 46 2.45 10.48 -4.17
C GLN A 46 2.47 11.47 -3.01
N ILE A 47 3.59 12.17 -2.85
CA ILE A 47 3.76 13.17 -1.80
C ILE A 47 3.98 14.54 -2.42
N GLN A 48 3.42 15.57 -1.79
CA GLN A 48 3.67 16.98 -2.10
C GLN A 48 4.09 17.70 -0.82
N VAL A 49 5.07 18.60 -0.93
CA VAL A 49 5.62 19.36 0.20
C VAL A 49 5.23 20.82 0.06
N CYS A 50 4.92 21.46 1.18
CA CYS A 50 4.79 22.91 1.27
C CYS A 50 6.02 23.44 2.00
N ASP A 51 6.75 24.36 1.37
CA ASP A 51 7.91 25.01 1.97
C ASP A 51 7.49 26.00 3.08
N ASP A 52 8.48 26.56 3.77
CA ASP A 52 8.23 27.54 4.84
C ASP A 52 7.72 28.90 4.30
N SER A 53 7.77 29.13 2.98
CA SER A 53 7.16 30.30 2.31
C SER A 53 5.66 30.12 1.99
N GLY A 54 5.14 28.90 2.17
CA GLY A 54 3.75 28.56 1.86
C GLY A 54 3.53 28.09 0.42
N ALA A 55 4.58 27.92 -0.37
CA ALA A 55 4.50 27.40 -1.73
C ALA A 55 4.52 25.87 -1.73
N TRP A 56 3.73 25.25 -2.60
CA TRP A 56 3.70 23.79 -2.75
C TRP A 56 4.63 23.33 -3.87
N SER A 57 5.38 22.25 -3.64
CA SER A 57 6.22 21.57 -4.62
C SER A 57 5.39 20.92 -5.74
N ALA A 58 6.04 20.41 -6.78
CA ALA A 58 5.39 19.41 -7.64
C ALA A 58 5.12 18.11 -6.82
N TRP A 59 4.17 17.30 -7.28
CA TRP A 59 3.99 15.95 -6.75
C TRP A 59 5.22 15.08 -7.03
N SER A 60 5.59 14.21 -6.10
CA SER A 60 6.62 13.20 -6.31
C SER A 60 6.24 12.23 -7.44
N ALA A 61 7.24 11.48 -7.93
CA ALA A 61 6.98 10.31 -8.75
C ALA A 61 6.05 9.33 -7.99
N PRO A 62 5.11 8.65 -8.68
CA PRO A 62 4.20 7.71 -8.05
C PRO A 62 4.94 6.45 -7.58
N ALA A 63 4.79 6.12 -6.30
CA ALA A 63 5.18 4.82 -5.75
C ALA A 63 4.03 3.82 -5.93
N TYR A 64 4.33 2.65 -6.50
CA TYR A 64 3.33 1.60 -6.73
C TYR A 64 3.39 0.55 -5.62
N VAL A 65 2.23 0.22 -5.05
CA VAL A 65 2.11 -0.79 -3.99
C VAL A 65 0.89 -1.66 -4.27
N THR A 66 0.97 -2.96 -3.97
CA THR A 66 -0.17 -3.88 -4.05
C THR A 66 -0.43 -4.47 -2.68
N THR A 67 -1.66 -4.37 -2.19
CA THR A 67 -2.06 -4.97 -0.92
C THR A 67 -2.10 -6.49 -1.04
N VAL A 68 -1.74 -7.17 0.04
CA VAL A 68 -1.77 -8.63 0.10
C VAL A 68 -3.21 -9.13 -0.07
N ALA A 69 -3.37 -10.27 -0.75
CA ALA A 69 -4.68 -10.89 -0.90
C ALA A 69 -5.27 -11.33 0.45
N ALA A 70 -6.60 -11.27 0.54
CA ALA A 70 -7.33 -11.69 1.72
C ALA A 70 -7.02 -13.16 2.04
N LEU A 71 -6.85 -13.46 3.34
CA LEU A 71 -6.65 -14.82 3.82
C LEU A 71 -8.02 -15.51 3.93
N GLY A 72 -8.27 -16.51 3.09
CA GLY A 72 -9.40 -17.40 3.26
C GLY A 72 -9.08 -18.46 4.30
N VAL A 73 -9.95 -18.65 5.30
CA VAL A 73 -9.86 -19.71 6.31
C VAL A 73 -11.08 -20.60 6.19
N ALA A 74 -10.86 -21.91 6.12
CA ALA A 74 -11.89 -22.93 6.07
C ALA A 74 -11.75 -23.88 7.26
N VAL A 75 -12.85 -24.11 7.96
CA VAL A 75 -12.94 -25.17 8.96
C VAL A 75 -13.18 -26.48 8.22
N LEU A 76 -12.26 -27.42 8.35
CA LEU A 76 -12.36 -28.74 7.73
C LEU A 76 -13.11 -29.72 8.64
N ASP A 77 -12.85 -29.66 9.95
CA ASP A 77 -13.43 -30.58 10.92
C ASP A 77 -13.37 -30.00 12.35
N VAL A 78 -14.33 -30.39 13.19
CA VAL A 78 -14.41 -30.03 14.62
C VAL A 78 -14.83 -31.26 15.42
N GLY A 79 -13.92 -31.73 16.27
CA GLY A 79 -14.17 -32.77 17.27
C GLY A 79 -14.29 -32.18 18.68
N GLU A 80 -14.43 -33.07 19.67
CA GLU A 80 -14.53 -32.70 21.09
C GLU A 80 -13.25 -32.04 21.62
N ASP A 81 -12.08 -32.46 21.11
CA ASP A 81 -10.76 -32.04 21.55
C ASP A 81 -9.87 -31.53 20.40
N TYR A 82 -10.41 -31.42 19.18
CA TYR A 82 -9.64 -30.96 18.02
C TYR A 82 -10.44 -30.08 17.06
N THR A 83 -9.72 -29.27 16.31
CA THR A 83 -10.21 -28.66 15.07
C THR A 83 -9.17 -28.79 13.97
N ARG A 84 -9.64 -28.96 12.75
CA ARG A 84 -8.80 -28.93 11.55
C ARG A 84 -9.19 -27.74 10.73
N LEU A 85 -8.22 -26.88 10.45
CA LEU A 85 -8.40 -25.68 9.63
C LEU A 85 -7.50 -25.80 8.40
N ALA A 86 -7.95 -25.21 7.29
CA ALA A 86 -7.11 -24.88 6.15
C ALA A 86 -7.17 -23.38 5.92
N TRP A 87 -6.06 -22.77 5.52
CA TRP A 87 -6.02 -21.37 5.15
C TRP A 87 -5.15 -21.16 3.91
N GLN A 88 -5.56 -20.23 3.07
CA GLN A 88 -4.85 -19.89 1.85
C GLN A 88 -5.20 -18.45 1.42
N ARG A 89 -4.23 -17.74 0.86
CA ARG A 89 -4.48 -16.44 0.21
C ARG A 89 -4.80 -16.68 -1.26
N ALA A 90 -5.69 -15.87 -1.83
CA ALA A 90 -5.87 -15.88 -3.28
C ALA A 90 -4.53 -15.49 -3.94
N ALA A 91 -4.13 -16.20 -5.00
CA ALA A 91 -2.93 -15.84 -5.73
C ALA A 91 -3.06 -14.39 -6.25
N PRO A 92 -2.00 -13.57 -6.17
CA PRO A 92 -2.04 -12.27 -6.80
C PRO A 92 -2.37 -12.44 -8.29
N PRO A 93 -3.07 -11.47 -8.92
CA PRO A 93 -3.34 -11.53 -10.35
C PRO A 93 -2.00 -11.68 -11.08
N ARG A 94 -1.77 -12.83 -11.70
CA ARG A 94 -0.52 -13.13 -12.40
C ARG A 94 -0.35 -12.13 -13.55
N ARG A 95 0.50 -11.12 -13.39
CA ARG A 95 1.01 -10.35 -14.52
C ARG A 95 2.02 -11.23 -15.27
N GLY A 96 1.50 -12.00 -16.22
CA GLY A 96 2.32 -12.73 -17.20
C GLY A 96 2.95 -14.02 -16.69
N THR A 97 3.26 -14.90 -17.64
CA THR A 97 3.92 -16.19 -17.49
C THR A 97 5.37 -16.02 -17.04
N GLY A 98 5.60 -15.78 -15.75
CA GLY A 98 6.91 -15.87 -15.10
C GLY A 98 6.92 -16.99 -14.05
N PRO A 99 8.10 -17.52 -13.68
CA PRO A 99 8.21 -18.49 -12.60
C PRO A 99 7.68 -17.91 -11.28
N PRO A 100 7.26 -18.77 -10.33
CA PRO A 100 6.63 -18.33 -9.09
C PRO A 100 7.56 -17.38 -8.34
N LEU A 101 7.08 -16.17 -8.03
CA LEU A 101 7.77 -15.27 -7.13
C LEU A 101 7.78 -15.93 -5.75
N GLU A 102 8.97 -16.25 -5.24
CA GLU A 102 9.17 -16.47 -3.81
C GLU A 102 8.48 -15.34 -3.03
N GLU A 103 7.82 -15.70 -1.93
CA GLU A 103 7.10 -14.78 -1.06
C GLU A 103 8.04 -13.64 -0.61
N ALA A 104 7.99 -12.52 -1.31
CA ALA A 104 8.71 -11.32 -0.94
C ALA A 104 7.86 -10.58 0.10
N GLU A 105 8.21 -10.72 1.38
CA GLU A 105 7.87 -9.71 2.38
C GLU A 105 8.51 -8.39 1.93
N THR A 106 7.70 -7.54 1.29
CA THR A 106 8.19 -6.30 0.71
C THR A 106 7.95 -5.18 1.70
N GLU A 107 8.96 -4.88 2.52
CA GLU A 107 9.00 -3.69 3.34
C GLU A 107 9.50 -2.52 2.48
N TYR A 108 8.59 -1.59 2.14
CA TYR A 108 8.93 -0.38 1.41
C TYR A 108 9.26 0.75 2.40
N CYS A 109 10.55 0.99 2.64
CA CYS A 109 11.02 2.19 3.34
C CYS A 109 11.18 3.33 2.31
N ILE A 110 10.29 4.32 2.38
CA ILE A 110 10.45 5.56 1.61
C ILE A 110 11.47 6.42 2.35
N HIS A 111 12.70 6.47 1.83
CA HIS A 111 13.72 7.40 2.29
C HIS A 111 13.42 8.78 1.71
N LEU A 112 12.94 9.69 2.56
CA LEU A 112 12.88 11.11 2.22
C LEU A 112 14.30 11.67 2.36
N THR A 113 14.96 11.92 1.23
CA THR A 113 16.22 12.67 1.21
C THR A 113 15.91 14.16 1.25
N GLU A 114 16.43 14.84 2.27
CA GLU A 114 16.48 16.30 2.31
C GLU A 114 17.49 16.75 1.24
N ASP A 115 17.01 17.26 0.11
CA ASP A 115 17.87 18.02 -0.81
C ASP A 115 17.94 19.48 -0.34
N ALA A 116 19.17 19.97 -0.24
CA ALA A 116 19.62 21.21 0.39
C ALA A 116 19.31 22.50 -0.39
#